data_AF-T1K2L7-F1
#
_entry.id   AF-T1K2L7-F1
#
_cell.length_a   1.000
_cell.length_b   1.000
_cell.length_c   1.000
_cell.angle_alpha   90.00
_cell.angle_beta   90.00
_cell.angle_gamma   90.00
#
_symmetry.space_group_name_H-M   'P 1'
#
loop_
_entity.id
_entity.type
_entity.pdbx_description
1 polymer ?
#
loop_
_entity_poly.entity_id
_entity_poly.type
_entity_poly.pdbx_seq_one_letter_code
_entity_poly.pdbx_strand_id
1 'polypeptide(L)'
;MLTFINSRFIFFICTILESITRCIPFQVKALMRKPFGLLGDDETDEKTVKLIKVLENIALGLIISRRGYAQDETSYVQPNFHFKNNLIRFVSILNFIRFYLILIYKQNDNLSILLGNPFFHENSNDIMMYYVIGGGITLFILREYNLYLEETEAYALLCPLRDIKISGFDSNMLRLTTKHCKLFRSTLHPLITIWIRWIYCVFICTPFVLISLRLQNQAIVDSGPAMYISSFCWIILESCTFITIFGGLMVLGAHISVSVPLSLLRLKSLIELLQRVKSKQFIDGSFIKAMNSDLISYMNEFDEIIAKNRYLFFFNFLIISFGADTAIFLGLHTKRHSKWISNSLVIWGLIILFITGSVVYAGGAFLDQLYVIDGLYVSIIAKAQQKLDQKLKTLEILDRILSPYCGAKIGDAFRGEKLLAVYYVLENASTIMLLICNLQFISSQ
;
A
#
# COMPACT_ATOMS: atom_id res chain seq x y z
N MET A 1 -2.70 -34.06 6.69
CA MET A 1 -1.46 -33.44 7.22
C MET A 1 -1.18 -32.11 6.50
N LEU A 2 -2.14 -31.17 6.50
CA LEU A 2 -2.13 -30.02 5.55
C LEU A 2 -2.80 -28.76 6.11
N THR A 3 -2.75 -28.58 7.44
CA THR A 3 -3.50 -27.55 8.19
C THR A 3 -2.60 -26.47 8.83
N PHE A 4 -1.31 -26.37 8.46
CA PHE A 4 -0.30 -25.62 9.23
C PHE A 4 0.32 -24.39 8.54
N ILE A 5 -0.22 -23.95 7.40
CA ILE A 5 0.47 -22.95 6.54
C ILE A 5 -0.26 -21.59 6.42
N ASN A 6 -1.57 -21.47 6.69
CA ASN A 6 -2.34 -20.26 6.33
C ASN A 6 -2.53 -19.17 7.42
N SER A 7 -1.81 -19.22 8.54
CA SER A 7 -1.52 -17.99 9.31
C SER A 7 -0.42 -17.16 8.64
N ARG A 8 0.29 -17.74 7.65
CA ARG A 8 1.64 -17.30 7.33
C ARG A 8 1.80 -15.93 6.69
N PHE A 9 0.83 -15.16 6.18
CA PHE A 9 1.23 -13.84 5.63
C PHE A 9 1.48 -12.73 6.66
N ILE A 10 0.47 -12.35 7.45
CA ILE A 10 0.65 -11.38 8.55
C ILE A 10 1.73 -11.90 9.51
N PHE A 11 1.73 -13.22 9.75
CA PHE A 11 2.82 -13.88 10.44
C PHE A 11 4.15 -13.69 9.68
N PHE A 12 4.29 -13.89 8.36
CA PHE A 12 5.55 -13.69 7.60
C PHE A 12 6.03 -12.25 7.55
N ILE A 13 5.19 -11.21 7.59
CA ILE A 13 5.69 -9.86 7.87
C ILE A 13 6.17 -9.79 9.33
N CYS A 14 5.34 -10.19 10.29
CA CYS A 14 5.70 -10.23 11.70
C CYS A 14 6.85 -11.19 12.05
N THR A 15 7.20 -12.15 11.19
CA THR A 15 8.14 -13.30 11.34
C THR A 15 9.32 -13.19 10.39
N ILE A 16 9.28 -12.35 9.36
CA ILE A 16 10.50 -11.70 8.86
C ILE A 16 10.97 -10.75 9.96
N LEU A 17 10.09 -9.89 10.51
CA LEU A 17 10.41 -9.12 11.71
C LEU A 17 10.87 -10.04 12.87
N GLU A 18 10.13 -11.09 13.20
CA GLU A 18 10.45 -12.00 14.32
C GLU A 18 11.69 -12.84 14.06
N SER A 19 11.97 -13.28 12.82
CA SER A 19 13.19 -14.02 12.49
C SER A 19 14.40 -13.08 12.57
N ILE A 20 14.27 -11.86 12.06
CA ILE A 20 15.25 -10.78 12.29
C ILE A 20 15.38 -10.49 13.79
N THR A 21 14.32 -10.53 14.62
CA THR A 21 14.44 -10.38 16.09
C THR A 21 14.86 -11.65 16.85
N ARG A 22 14.81 -12.84 16.24
CA ARG A 22 15.22 -14.12 16.85
C ARG A 22 16.68 -14.44 16.59
N CYS A 23 17.24 -13.96 15.47
CA CYS A 23 18.67 -14.02 15.18
C CYS A 23 19.51 -13.02 16.00
N ILE A 24 18.90 -12.20 16.85
CA ILE A 24 19.58 -11.14 17.61
C ILE A 24 19.30 -11.33 19.12
N PRO A 25 20.31 -11.25 20.00
CA PRO A 25 20.18 -11.58 21.42
C PRO A 25 19.12 -10.77 22.19
N PHE A 26 18.62 -11.34 23.28
CA PHE A 26 17.47 -10.88 24.08
C PHE A 26 17.49 -9.39 24.46
N GLN A 27 18.67 -8.83 24.76
CA GLN A 27 18.82 -7.39 25.06
C GLN A 27 18.43 -6.49 23.89
N VAL A 28 18.70 -6.90 22.65
CA VAL A 28 18.29 -6.17 21.44
C VAL A 28 16.81 -6.40 21.14
N LYS A 29 16.18 -7.49 21.62
CA LYS A 29 14.72 -7.70 21.49
C LYS A 29 13.93 -6.62 22.25
N ALA A 30 14.43 -6.16 23.39
CA ALA A 30 13.91 -4.98 24.09
C ALA A 30 14.21 -3.67 23.32
N LEU A 31 15.42 -3.55 22.75
CA LEU A 31 15.81 -2.41 21.92
C LEU A 31 14.99 -2.30 20.61
N MET A 32 14.53 -3.43 20.05
CA MET A 32 13.74 -3.56 18.81
C MET A 32 12.23 -3.39 19.05
N ARG A 33 11.71 -3.69 20.26
CA ARG A 33 10.30 -3.45 20.62
C ARG A 33 9.89 -2.00 20.37
N LYS A 34 10.74 -1.04 20.75
CA LYS A 34 10.53 0.41 20.62
C LYS A 34 10.46 0.88 19.14
N PRO A 35 11.43 0.59 18.24
CA PRO A 35 11.40 0.96 16.83
C PRO A 35 10.42 0.16 15.95
N PHE A 36 9.89 -0.98 16.40
CA PHE A 36 8.85 -1.73 15.67
C PHE A 36 7.42 -1.60 16.23
N GLY A 37 7.22 -0.97 17.40
CA GLY A 37 5.87 -0.81 17.97
C GLY A 37 5.22 -2.14 18.34
N LEU A 38 6.02 -3.08 18.85
CA LEU A 38 5.53 -4.39 19.28
C LEU A 38 4.86 -4.25 20.65
N LEU A 39 3.54 -4.45 20.69
CA LEU A 39 2.72 -4.35 21.90
C LEU A 39 3.31 -5.17 23.06
N GLY A 40 3.32 -4.55 24.25
CA GLY A 40 3.34 -5.29 25.51
C GLY A 40 1.95 -5.86 25.83
N ASP A 41 1.87 -6.90 26.66
CA ASP A 41 0.58 -7.50 27.04
C ASP A 41 -0.36 -6.51 27.77
N ASP A 42 0.20 -5.45 28.37
CA ASP A 42 -0.51 -4.37 29.08
C ASP A 42 -0.81 -3.12 28.23
N GLU A 43 -0.52 -3.11 26.92
CA GLU A 43 -0.75 -1.90 26.11
C GLU A 43 -2.23 -1.73 25.69
N THR A 44 -2.79 -0.57 26.07
CA THR A 44 -4.22 -0.25 25.96
C THR A 44 -4.66 0.12 24.54
N ASP A 45 -5.91 -0.23 24.21
CA ASP A 45 -6.58 0.08 22.93
C ASP A 45 -6.48 1.57 22.56
N GLU A 46 -6.53 2.44 23.57
CA GLU A 46 -6.39 3.88 23.49
C GLU A 46 -5.12 4.32 22.74
N LYS A 47 -3.98 3.61 22.91
CA LYS A 47 -2.74 3.90 22.18
C LYS A 47 -2.92 3.67 20.68
N THR A 48 -3.57 2.58 20.29
CA THR A 48 -3.82 2.25 18.88
C THR A 48 -4.83 3.22 18.27
N VAL A 49 -5.88 3.62 19.01
CA VAL A 49 -6.83 4.65 18.59
C VAL A 49 -6.15 6.00 18.38
N LYS A 50 -5.22 6.40 19.26
CA LYS A 50 -4.39 7.60 19.08
C LYS A 50 -3.55 7.53 17.79
N LEU A 51 -2.95 6.38 17.48
CA LEU A 51 -2.21 6.18 16.22
C LEU A 51 -3.12 6.26 14.98
N ILE A 52 -4.31 5.66 15.02
CA ILE A 52 -5.32 5.76 13.95
C ILE A 52 -5.69 7.22 13.68
N LYS A 53 -5.89 8.03 14.74
CA LYS A 53 -6.14 9.48 14.65
C LYS A 53 -4.94 10.27 14.11
N VAL A 54 -3.71 9.88 14.43
CA VAL A 54 -2.51 10.49 13.83
C VAL A 54 -2.44 10.21 12.33
N LEU A 55 -2.73 8.99 11.88
CA LEU A 55 -2.78 8.65 10.45
C LEU A 55 -3.88 9.44 9.72
N GLU A 56 -5.05 9.62 10.34
CA GLU A 56 -6.15 10.44 9.80
C GLU A 56 -5.72 11.90 9.62
N ASN A 57 -5.08 12.47 10.65
CA ASN A 57 -4.55 13.84 10.61
C ASN A 57 -3.47 14.02 9.53
N ILE A 58 -2.62 13.02 9.29
CA ILE A 58 -1.63 13.02 8.21
C ILE A 58 -2.35 12.99 6.84
N ALA A 59 -3.34 12.13 6.66
CA ALA A 59 -4.12 12.03 5.42
C ALA A 59 -4.87 13.33 5.07
N LEU A 60 -5.47 13.96 6.09
CA LEU A 60 -6.11 15.28 5.97
C LEU A 60 -5.09 16.38 5.69
N GLY A 61 -3.95 16.39 6.40
CA GLY A 61 -2.89 17.38 6.24
C GLY A 61 -2.21 17.35 4.86
N LEU A 62 -2.04 16.16 4.28
CA LEU A 62 -1.56 15.97 2.90
C LEU A 62 -2.64 16.21 1.84
N ILE A 63 -3.88 16.50 2.22
CA ILE A 63 -5.00 16.73 1.29
C ILE A 63 -5.18 15.52 0.35
N ILE A 64 -5.15 14.31 0.94
CA ILE A 64 -5.39 13.02 0.25
C ILE A 64 -6.81 12.52 0.48
N SER A 65 -7.49 13.12 1.46
CA SER A 65 -8.91 12.94 1.74
C SER A 65 -9.56 14.29 2.10
N ARG A 66 -10.79 14.48 1.65
CA ARG A 66 -11.74 15.56 1.96
C ARG A 66 -12.38 15.35 3.33
N ARG A 67 -12.73 14.10 3.68
CA ARG A 67 -13.61 13.76 4.81
C ARG A 67 -12.93 13.01 5.98
N GLY A 68 -11.67 12.60 5.83
CA GLY A 68 -10.98 11.75 6.81
C GLY A 68 -11.53 10.33 6.77
N TYR A 69 -11.90 9.76 7.92
CA TYR A 69 -12.51 8.42 7.97
C TYR A 69 -14.06 8.42 7.98
N ALA A 70 -14.71 9.59 8.01
CA ALA A 70 -16.16 9.74 7.89
C ALA A 70 -16.57 9.82 6.40
N GLN A 71 -16.45 8.71 5.69
CA GLN A 71 -16.60 8.66 4.23
C GLN A 71 -18.06 8.63 3.73
N ASP A 72 -18.97 8.19 4.60
CA ASP A 72 -20.43 8.18 4.48
C ASP A 72 -21.08 9.54 4.80
N GLU A 73 -20.42 10.42 5.56
CA GLU A 73 -20.90 11.77 5.89
C GLU A 73 -20.67 12.75 4.74
N THR A 74 -21.45 12.61 3.66
CA THR A 74 -21.20 13.33 2.40
C THR A 74 -21.23 14.86 2.51
N SER A 75 -21.94 15.40 3.50
CA SER A 75 -22.07 16.83 3.81
C SER A 75 -20.83 17.45 4.45
N TYR A 76 -19.94 16.67 5.06
CA TYR A 76 -18.72 17.19 5.67
C TYR A 76 -17.56 17.25 4.67
N VAL A 77 -16.84 18.37 4.66
CA VAL A 77 -15.58 18.57 3.93
C VAL A 77 -14.66 19.40 4.83
N GLN A 78 -13.37 19.03 4.91
CA GLN A 78 -12.43 19.75 5.77
C GLN A 78 -12.31 21.25 5.40
N PRO A 79 -12.19 22.16 6.38
CA PRO A 79 -12.10 23.61 6.13
C PRO A 79 -10.96 23.98 5.17
N ASN A 80 -11.26 24.87 4.23
CA ASN A 80 -10.36 25.35 3.18
C ASN A 80 -9.79 24.25 2.26
N PHE A 81 -10.45 23.09 2.14
CA PHE A 81 -10.02 21.99 1.25
C PHE A 81 -9.71 22.47 -0.17
N HIS A 82 -10.66 23.14 -0.83
CA HIS A 82 -10.53 23.54 -2.23
C HIS A 82 -9.34 24.50 -2.44
N PHE A 83 -9.13 25.45 -1.53
CA PHE A 83 -8.00 26.38 -1.59
C PHE A 83 -6.67 25.64 -1.44
N LYS A 84 -6.52 24.80 -0.40
CA LYS A 84 -5.30 24.00 -0.17
C LYS A 84 -5.02 23.04 -1.33
N ASN A 85 -6.04 22.36 -1.84
CA ASN A 85 -5.92 21.45 -2.97
C ASN A 85 -5.48 22.18 -4.25
N ASN A 86 -6.09 23.33 -4.56
CA ASN A 86 -5.71 24.13 -5.71
C ASN A 86 -4.28 24.70 -5.57
N LEU A 87 -3.85 25.07 -4.36
CA LEU A 87 -2.46 25.47 -4.10
C LEU A 87 -1.48 24.31 -4.35
N ILE A 88 -1.78 23.10 -3.87
CA ILE A 88 -0.97 21.88 -4.14
C ILE A 88 -0.89 21.60 -5.64
N ARG A 89 -2.03 21.66 -6.36
CA ARG A 89 -2.09 21.49 -7.81
C ARG A 89 -1.22 22.53 -8.52
N PHE A 90 -1.34 23.80 -8.16
CA PHE A 90 -0.54 24.89 -8.73
C PHE A 90 0.97 24.68 -8.51
N VAL A 91 1.40 24.38 -7.28
CA VAL A 91 2.82 24.15 -6.96
C VAL A 91 3.35 22.90 -7.67
N SER A 92 2.56 21.84 -7.81
CA SER A 92 2.94 20.63 -8.55
C SER A 92 3.11 20.89 -10.05
N ILE A 93 2.12 21.55 -10.67
CA ILE A 93 2.15 21.94 -12.09
C ILE A 93 3.33 22.88 -12.37
N LEU A 94 3.60 23.85 -11.48
CA LEU A 94 4.75 24.75 -11.60
C LEU A 94 6.09 23.99 -11.61
N ASN A 95 6.26 22.99 -10.73
CA ASN A 95 7.46 22.15 -10.73
C ASN A 95 7.58 21.32 -12.02
N PHE A 96 6.48 20.75 -12.53
CA PHE A 96 6.52 19.99 -13.79
C PHE A 96 6.83 20.87 -15.01
N ILE A 97 6.23 22.06 -15.11
CA ILE A 97 6.56 23.05 -16.15
C ILE A 97 8.04 23.44 -16.04
N ARG A 98 8.55 23.69 -14.84
CA ARG A 98 9.97 24.02 -14.62
C ARG A 98 10.90 22.90 -15.10
N PHE A 99 10.67 21.65 -14.71
CA PHE A 99 11.48 20.52 -15.17
C PHE A 99 11.42 20.34 -16.70
N TYR A 100 10.25 20.58 -17.31
CA TYR A 100 10.08 20.54 -18.75
C TYR A 100 10.84 21.67 -19.48
N LEU A 101 10.84 22.89 -18.92
CA LEU A 101 11.64 24.01 -19.42
C LEU A 101 13.16 23.73 -19.34
N ILE A 102 13.63 23.09 -18.26
CA ILE A 102 15.03 22.67 -18.12
C ILE A 102 15.42 21.66 -19.22
N LEU A 103 14.53 20.72 -19.56
CA LEU A 103 14.76 19.77 -20.67
C LEU A 103 14.85 20.45 -22.04
N ILE A 104 13.94 21.38 -22.35
CA ILE A 104 13.93 22.09 -23.64
C ILE A 104 15.18 22.95 -23.80
N TYR A 105 15.52 23.74 -22.78
CA TYR A 105 16.57 24.76 -22.84
C TYR A 105 17.88 24.29 -22.21
N LYS A 106 18.20 23.00 -22.30
CA LYS A 106 19.37 22.38 -21.64
C LYS A 106 20.76 22.92 -22.03
N GLN A 107 20.84 23.74 -23.07
CA GLN A 107 22.06 24.44 -23.51
C GLN A 107 22.16 25.89 -22.99
N ASN A 108 21.17 26.38 -22.24
CA ASN A 108 21.17 27.73 -21.68
C ASN A 108 21.47 27.66 -20.18
N ASP A 109 22.75 27.87 -19.85
CA ASP A 109 23.24 27.78 -18.47
C ASP A 109 22.61 28.85 -17.56
N ASN A 110 22.42 30.07 -18.05
CA ASN A 110 21.77 31.15 -17.31
C ASN A 110 20.32 30.78 -16.92
N LEU A 111 19.58 30.16 -17.83
CA LEU A 111 18.22 29.68 -17.55
C LEU A 111 18.24 28.45 -16.64
N SER A 112 19.19 27.53 -16.82
CA SER A 112 19.36 26.35 -15.95
C SER A 112 19.69 26.74 -14.51
N ILE A 113 20.48 27.80 -14.31
CA ILE A 113 20.76 28.43 -13.01
C ILE A 113 19.49 29.06 -12.43
N LEU A 114 18.74 29.86 -13.22
CA LEU A 114 17.49 30.48 -12.77
C LEU A 114 16.39 29.47 -12.39
N LEU A 115 16.35 28.33 -13.08
CA LEU A 115 15.41 27.23 -12.81
C LEU A 115 15.95 26.22 -11.77
N GLY A 116 17.16 26.42 -11.24
CA GLY A 116 17.73 25.63 -10.14
C GLY A 116 17.92 24.15 -10.49
N ASN A 117 18.42 23.88 -11.71
CA ASN A 117 18.54 22.53 -12.26
C ASN A 117 19.30 21.58 -11.31
N PRO A 118 18.64 20.54 -10.74
CA PRO A 118 19.29 19.59 -9.83
C PRO A 118 20.35 18.71 -10.49
N PHE A 119 20.33 18.58 -11.82
CA PHE A 119 21.26 17.77 -12.63
C PHE A 119 22.07 18.65 -13.59
N PHE A 120 22.47 19.84 -13.14
CA PHE A 120 23.26 20.78 -13.95
C PHE A 120 24.57 20.13 -14.42
N HIS A 121 24.86 20.21 -15.72
CA HIS A 121 25.96 19.53 -16.44
C HIS A 121 26.15 18.01 -16.15
N GLU A 122 25.16 17.31 -15.59
CA GLU A 122 25.23 15.86 -15.41
C GLU A 122 24.94 15.13 -16.73
N ASN A 123 25.79 14.16 -17.08
CA ASN A 123 25.64 13.36 -18.30
C ASN A 123 24.33 12.54 -18.34
N SER A 124 23.72 12.32 -17.18
CA SER A 124 22.44 11.60 -17.03
C SER A 124 21.22 12.51 -16.83
N ASN A 125 21.38 13.84 -16.95
CA ASN A 125 20.32 14.85 -16.72
C ASN A 125 19.02 14.52 -17.46
N ASP A 126 19.07 14.35 -18.78
CA ASP A 126 17.86 14.13 -19.61
C ASP A 126 17.04 12.93 -19.10
N ILE A 127 17.71 11.79 -18.86
CA ILE A 127 17.06 10.56 -18.39
C ILE A 127 16.47 10.73 -16.98
N MET A 128 17.20 11.39 -16.08
CA MET A 128 16.73 11.65 -14.71
C MET A 128 15.56 12.63 -14.68
N MET A 129 15.56 13.65 -15.54
CA MET A 129 14.43 14.57 -15.70
C MET A 129 13.19 13.86 -16.25
N TYR A 130 13.33 13.00 -17.26
CA TYR A 130 12.21 12.18 -17.74
C TYR A 130 11.64 11.27 -16.63
N TYR A 131 12.49 10.67 -15.81
CA TYR A 131 12.05 9.86 -14.67
C TYR A 131 11.28 10.69 -13.62
N VAL A 132 11.81 11.85 -13.23
CA VAL A 132 11.17 12.74 -12.25
C VAL A 132 9.83 13.30 -12.77
N ILE A 133 9.76 13.72 -14.04
CA ILE A 133 8.53 14.21 -14.66
C ILE A 133 7.51 13.07 -14.81
N GLY A 134 7.91 11.94 -15.40
CA GLY A 134 7.02 10.81 -15.67
C GLY A 134 6.46 10.19 -14.39
N GLY A 135 7.33 9.91 -13.41
CA GLY A 135 6.93 9.43 -12.09
C GLY A 135 6.08 10.46 -11.33
N GLY A 136 6.47 11.73 -11.35
CA GLY A 136 5.75 12.82 -10.70
C GLY A 136 4.33 13.01 -11.24
N ILE A 137 4.16 13.07 -12.56
CA ILE A 137 2.85 13.17 -13.22
C ILE A 137 1.99 11.93 -12.91
N THR A 138 2.57 10.73 -13.00
CA THR A 138 1.86 9.47 -12.74
C THR A 138 1.31 9.41 -11.30
N LEU A 139 2.14 9.78 -10.31
CA LEU A 139 1.71 9.83 -8.91
C LEU A 139 0.74 10.98 -8.62
N PHE A 140 0.86 12.12 -9.32
CA PHE A 140 -0.10 13.22 -9.23
C PHE A 140 -1.48 12.81 -9.77
N ILE A 141 -1.53 12.12 -10.91
CA ILE A 141 -2.77 11.54 -11.46
C ILE A 141 -3.38 10.54 -10.47
N LEU A 142 -2.56 9.67 -9.86
CA LEU A 142 -3.05 8.72 -8.85
C LEU A 142 -3.63 9.42 -7.61
N ARG A 143 -3.01 10.53 -7.15
CA ARG A 143 -3.55 11.36 -6.07
C ARG A 143 -4.92 11.96 -6.42
N GLU A 144 -5.06 12.53 -7.62
CA GLU A 144 -6.32 13.11 -8.08
C GLU A 144 -7.40 12.03 -8.31
N TYR A 145 -7.01 10.84 -8.80
CA TYR A 145 -7.89 9.68 -8.89
C TYR A 145 -8.39 9.22 -7.51
N ASN A 146 -7.54 9.24 -6.48
CA ASN A 146 -7.98 8.95 -5.11
C ASN A 146 -9.03 9.96 -4.60
N LEU A 147 -8.81 11.26 -4.87
CA LEU A 147 -9.77 12.31 -4.52
C LEU A 147 -11.08 12.21 -5.32
N TYR A 148 -11.07 11.60 -6.50
CA TYR A 148 -12.27 11.28 -7.30
C TYR A 148 -13.02 10.05 -6.75
N LEU A 149 -12.32 9.00 -6.34
CA LEU A 149 -12.94 7.84 -5.68
C LEU A 149 -13.63 8.20 -4.36
N GLU A 150 -13.10 9.18 -3.64
CA GLU A 150 -13.73 9.73 -2.44
C GLU A 150 -15.06 10.45 -2.74
N GLU A 151 -15.15 11.12 -3.89
CA GLU A 151 -16.34 11.83 -4.34
C GLU A 151 -17.44 10.89 -4.84
N THR A 152 -17.06 9.74 -5.40
CA THR A 152 -17.99 8.68 -5.87
C THR A 152 -18.33 7.63 -4.80
N GLU A 153 -18.11 7.93 -3.52
CA GLU A 153 -18.37 7.02 -2.37
C GLU A 153 -17.64 5.66 -2.47
N ALA A 154 -16.62 5.55 -3.33
CA ALA A 154 -15.82 4.34 -3.51
C ALA A 154 -14.85 4.08 -2.35
N TYR A 155 -14.58 5.11 -1.54
CA TYR A 155 -13.58 5.12 -0.48
C TYR A 155 -14.11 4.71 0.91
N ALA A 156 -15.29 4.07 0.97
CA ALA A 156 -15.88 3.47 2.17
C ALA A 156 -14.96 2.44 2.88
N LEU A 157 -13.88 2.01 2.23
CA LEU A 157 -12.76 1.24 2.80
C LEU A 157 -12.21 1.83 4.12
N LEU A 158 -12.38 3.14 4.37
CA LEU A 158 -11.90 3.81 5.59
C LEU A 158 -12.92 3.85 6.74
N CYS A 159 -14.21 3.58 6.51
CA CYS A 159 -15.23 3.62 7.58
C CYS A 159 -14.86 2.74 8.79
N PRO A 160 -14.32 1.50 8.64
CA PRO A 160 -13.87 0.69 9.77
C PRO A 160 -12.80 1.36 10.66
N LEU A 161 -12.01 2.31 10.14
CA LEU A 161 -11.05 3.07 10.94
C LEU A 161 -11.72 4.14 11.81
N ARG A 162 -12.80 4.77 11.31
CA ARG A 162 -13.66 5.62 12.13
C ARG A 162 -14.33 4.79 13.22
N ASP A 163 -14.83 3.61 12.88
CA ASP A 163 -15.56 2.74 13.79
C ASP A 163 -14.68 2.32 14.98
N ILE A 164 -13.42 1.95 14.73
CA ILE A 164 -12.41 1.69 15.78
C ILE A 164 -12.10 2.95 16.60
N LYS A 165 -12.10 4.13 15.98
CA LYS A 165 -11.83 5.42 16.65
C LYS A 165 -12.96 5.82 17.63
N ILE A 166 -14.20 5.45 17.33
CA ILE A 166 -15.39 5.76 18.15
C ILE A 166 -15.62 4.68 19.22
N SER A 167 -15.64 3.41 18.81
CA SER A 167 -16.11 2.28 19.65
C SER A 167 -14.98 1.40 20.17
N GLY A 168 -13.73 1.67 19.80
CA GLY A 168 -12.60 0.79 20.11
C GLY A 168 -12.64 -0.53 19.33
N PHE A 169 -11.99 -1.56 19.87
CA PHE A 169 -11.93 -2.89 19.24
C PHE A 169 -13.14 -3.77 19.59
N ASP A 170 -14.36 -3.26 19.40
CA ASP A 170 -15.56 -4.09 19.56
C ASP A 170 -15.61 -5.21 18.50
N SER A 171 -15.60 -6.45 18.99
CA SER A 171 -15.77 -7.65 18.18
C SER A 171 -17.06 -7.66 17.36
N ASN A 172 -18.16 -7.13 17.89
CA ASN A 172 -19.46 -7.15 17.21
C ASN A 172 -19.47 -6.15 16.05
N MET A 173 -19.12 -4.89 16.31
CA MET A 173 -18.99 -3.85 15.28
C MET A 173 -18.01 -4.26 14.16
N LEU A 174 -16.87 -4.86 14.51
CA LEU A 174 -15.88 -5.31 13.53
C LEU A 174 -16.24 -6.63 12.82
N ARG A 175 -17.31 -7.33 13.22
CA ARG A 175 -17.71 -8.66 12.71
C ARG A 175 -16.62 -9.73 12.90
N LEU A 176 -15.95 -9.72 14.06
CA LEU A 176 -14.84 -10.61 14.42
C LEU A 176 -15.17 -11.45 15.66
N THR A 177 -14.78 -12.73 15.71
CA THR A 177 -14.73 -13.45 17.00
C THR A 177 -13.73 -12.77 17.94
N THR A 178 -13.94 -12.87 19.25
CA THR A 178 -13.06 -12.29 20.28
C THR A 178 -11.58 -12.65 20.08
N LYS A 179 -11.30 -13.89 19.67
CA LYS A 179 -9.97 -14.39 19.28
C LYS A 179 -9.38 -13.62 18.10
N HIS A 180 -10.13 -13.47 17.01
CA HIS A 180 -9.67 -12.76 15.82
C HIS A 180 -9.60 -11.24 16.03
N CYS A 181 -10.44 -10.67 16.91
CA CYS A 181 -10.34 -9.28 17.31
C CYS A 181 -9.03 -8.99 18.08
N LYS A 182 -8.65 -9.83 19.06
CA LYS A 182 -7.35 -9.72 19.75
C LYS A 182 -6.17 -9.85 18.77
N LEU A 183 -6.27 -10.75 17.79
CA LEU A 183 -5.24 -10.91 16.75
C LEU A 183 -5.18 -9.70 15.79
N PHE A 184 -6.33 -9.14 15.41
CA PHE A 184 -6.40 -7.93 14.58
C PHE A 184 -5.75 -6.75 15.31
N ARG A 185 -6.11 -6.51 16.58
CA ARG A 185 -5.47 -5.48 17.42
C ARG A 185 -3.95 -5.64 17.47
N SER A 186 -3.49 -6.87 17.73
CA SER A 186 -2.06 -7.20 17.80
C SER A 186 -1.30 -6.97 16.49
N THR A 187 -2.00 -7.12 15.35
CA THR A 187 -1.46 -6.85 14.00
C THR A 187 -1.49 -5.36 13.66
N LEU A 188 -2.59 -4.67 14.00
CA LEU A 188 -2.87 -3.32 13.53
C LEU A 188 -1.93 -2.29 14.14
N HIS A 189 -1.63 -2.42 15.43
CA HIS A 189 -0.77 -1.48 16.15
C HIS A 189 0.65 -1.36 15.58
N PRO A 190 1.44 -2.43 15.42
CA PRO A 190 2.78 -2.33 14.82
C PRO A 190 2.70 -1.88 13.35
N LEU A 191 1.70 -2.33 12.60
CA LEU A 191 1.54 -1.97 11.19
C LEU A 191 1.30 -0.46 11.00
N ILE A 192 0.35 0.14 11.72
CA ILE A 192 0.13 1.59 11.69
C ILE A 192 1.37 2.34 12.22
N THR A 193 2.01 1.83 13.27
CA THR A 193 3.23 2.44 13.83
C THR A 193 4.36 2.52 12.81
N ILE A 194 4.57 1.45 12.02
CA ILE A 194 5.58 1.40 10.95
C ILE A 194 5.22 2.40 9.86
N TRP A 195 3.98 2.44 9.38
CA TRP A 195 3.55 3.38 8.34
C TRP A 195 3.71 4.84 8.75
N ILE A 196 3.26 5.22 9.94
CA ILE A 196 3.42 6.58 10.47
C ILE A 196 4.90 6.97 10.53
N ARG A 197 5.78 6.05 10.96
CA ARG A 197 7.23 6.29 11.01
C ARG A 197 7.85 6.43 9.62
N TRP A 198 7.42 5.63 8.65
CA TRP A 198 7.89 5.75 7.27
C TRP A 198 7.42 7.07 6.63
N ILE A 199 6.17 7.51 6.89
CA ILE A 199 5.67 8.80 6.39
C ILE A 199 6.45 9.97 7.02
N TYR A 200 6.67 9.97 8.34
CA TYR A 200 7.53 10.98 8.98
C TYR A 200 8.99 10.92 8.49
N CYS A 201 9.52 9.72 8.22
CA CYS A 201 10.84 9.56 7.62
C CYS A 201 10.91 10.25 6.24
N VAL A 202 9.90 10.05 5.38
CA VAL A 202 9.79 10.79 4.10
C VAL A 202 9.77 12.29 4.35
N PHE A 203 8.91 12.79 5.24
CA PHE A 203 8.78 14.24 5.48
C PHE A 203 10.08 14.89 5.93
N ILE A 204 10.85 14.21 6.78
CA ILE A 204 12.13 14.70 7.29
C ILE A 204 13.22 14.52 6.22
N CYS A 205 13.33 13.35 5.59
CA CYS A 205 14.44 13.02 4.70
C CYS A 205 14.34 13.67 3.32
N THR A 206 13.15 13.92 2.76
CA THR A 206 12.99 14.53 1.42
C THR A 206 13.81 15.81 1.23
N PRO A 207 13.72 16.85 2.09
CA PRO A 207 14.55 18.06 1.91
C PRO A 207 16.05 17.76 2.05
N PHE A 208 16.47 16.90 2.98
CA PHE A 208 17.89 16.53 3.10
C PHE A 208 18.42 15.79 1.86
N VAL A 209 17.61 14.91 1.26
CA VAL A 209 17.97 14.20 0.02
C VAL A 209 18.09 15.18 -1.15
N LEU A 210 17.15 16.13 -1.29
CA LEU A 210 17.20 17.15 -2.36
C LEU A 210 18.38 18.13 -2.20
N ILE A 211 18.78 18.44 -0.96
CA ILE A 211 19.99 19.22 -0.65
C ILE A 211 21.25 18.39 -0.97
N SER A 212 21.31 17.14 -0.50
CA SER A 212 22.46 16.26 -0.69
C SER A 212 22.72 15.96 -2.17
N LEU A 213 21.67 15.75 -2.96
CA LEU A 213 21.75 15.54 -4.40
C LEU A 213 22.41 16.72 -5.12
N ARG A 214 22.06 17.96 -4.73
CA ARG A 214 22.66 19.17 -5.29
C ARG A 214 24.09 19.42 -4.81
N LEU A 215 24.39 19.15 -3.55
CA LEU A 215 25.75 19.28 -2.99
C LEU A 215 26.73 18.23 -3.52
N GLN A 216 26.25 17.08 -3.99
CA GLN A 216 27.09 16.06 -4.63
C GLN A 216 27.46 16.43 -6.08
N ASN A 217 26.70 17.32 -6.72
CA ASN A 217 26.99 17.78 -8.08
C ASN A 217 27.99 18.95 -8.05
N GLN A 218 29.24 18.68 -8.40
CA GLN A 218 30.32 19.69 -8.42
C GLN A 218 30.00 20.89 -9.31
N ALA A 219 29.35 20.69 -10.46
CA ALA A 219 28.98 21.79 -11.35
C ALA A 219 28.02 22.78 -10.67
N ILE A 220 27.11 22.32 -9.81
CA ILE A 220 26.22 23.18 -9.02
C ILE A 220 27.02 23.95 -7.97
N VAL A 221 27.98 23.29 -7.31
CA VAL A 221 28.83 23.88 -6.27
C VAL A 221 29.69 25.03 -6.82
N ASP A 222 30.24 24.83 -8.02
CA ASP A 222 31.17 25.78 -8.68
C ASP A 222 30.44 26.90 -9.46
N SER A 223 29.12 26.80 -9.67
CA SER A 223 28.29 27.79 -10.41
C SER A 223 28.06 29.13 -9.68
N GLY A 224 28.58 29.29 -8.46
CA GLY A 224 28.52 30.54 -7.71
C GLY A 224 27.16 30.89 -7.08
N PRO A 225 27.05 32.06 -6.40
CA PRO A 225 25.96 32.35 -5.45
C PRO A 225 24.54 32.30 -6.02
N ALA A 226 24.35 32.68 -7.28
CA ALA A 226 23.03 32.69 -7.92
C ALA A 226 22.40 31.28 -7.99
N MET A 227 23.22 30.25 -8.24
CA MET A 227 22.76 28.86 -8.32
C MET A 227 22.33 28.33 -6.96
N TYR A 228 23.01 28.71 -5.87
CA TYR A 228 22.61 28.37 -4.51
C TYR A 228 21.28 29.00 -4.10
N ILE A 229 21.10 30.30 -4.35
CA ILE A 229 19.87 31.03 -4.02
C ILE A 229 18.67 30.43 -4.77
N SER A 230 18.81 30.27 -6.09
CA SER A 230 17.82 29.64 -6.95
C SER A 230 17.48 28.23 -6.49
N SER A 231 18.49 27.37 -6.30
CA SER A 231 18.32 26.00 -5.82
C SER A 231 17.61 25.95 -4.48
N PHE A 232 17.92 26.82 -3.52
CA PHE A 232 17.27 26.86 -2.21
C PHE A 232 15.77 27.19 -2.32
N CYS A 233 15.40 28.21 -3.10
CA CYS A 233 14.01 28.55 -3.36
C CYS A 233 13.25 27.37 -4.00
N TRP A 234 13.89 26.69 -4.96
CA TRP A 234 13.29 25.56 -5.67
C TRP A 234 13.21 24.27 -4.83
N ILE A 235 14.18 23.99 -3.94
CA ILE A 235 14.15 22.86 -2.99
C ILE A 235 12.90 22.93 -2.11
N ILE A 236 12.47 24.11 -1.67
CA ILE A 236 11.27 24.26 -0.84
C ILE A 236 10.03 23.81 -1.61
N LEU A 237 9.85 24.31 -2.84
CA LEU A 237 8.70 23.96 -3.69
C LEU A 237 8.72 22.49 -4.15
N GLU A 238 9.90 21.94 -4.43
CA GLU A 238 10.09 20.51 -4.69
C GLU A 238 9.72 19.67 -3.47
N SER A 239 10.23 20.02 -2.28
CA SER A 239 9.97 19.29 -1.04
C SER A 239 8.48 19.24 -0.75
N CYS A 240 7.75 20.37 -0.85
CA CYS A 240 6.30 20.39 -0.73
C CYS A 240 5.63 19.44 -1.74
N THR A 241 6.04 19.50 -3.02
CA THR A 241 5.46 18.66 -4.08
C THR A 241 5.69 17.17 -3.83
N PHE A 242 6.94 16.76 -3.55
CA PHE A 242 7.29 15.37 -3.26
C PHE A 242 6.63 14.86 -1.98
N ILE A 243 6.63 15.63 -0.89
CA ILE A 243 5.98 15.25 0.37
C ILE A 243 4.48 15.04 0.17
N THR A 244 3.81 15.93 -0.57
CA THR A 244 2.37 15.79 -0.82
C THR A 244 2.03 14.62 -1.74
N ILE A 245 2.78 14.43 -2.83
CA ILE A 245 2.50 13.38 -3.81
C ILE A 245 2.95 12.00 -3.29
N PHE A 246 4.21 11.86 -2.90
CA PHE A 246 4.76 10.57 -2.45
C PHE A 246 4.31 10.21 -1.03
N GLY A 247 4.25 11.18 -0.12
CA GLY A 247 3.63 10.97 1.20
C GLY A 247 2.14 10.58 1.07
N GLY A 248 1.46 11.07 0.02
CA GLY A 248 0.10 10.68 -0.30
C GLY A 248 -0.04 9.22 -0.76
N LEU A 249 0.86 8.75 -1.62
CA LEU A 249 0.98 7.33 -1.97
C LEU A 249 1.23 6.47 -0.72
N MET A 250 2.10 6.93 0.19
CA MET A 250 2.40 6.22 1.44
C MET A 250 1.18 6.13 2.37
N VAL A 251 0.37 7.19 2.47
CA VAL A 251 -0.91 7.17 3.21
C VAL A 251 -1.91 6.20 2.57
N LEU A 252 -2.01 6.20 1.24
CA LEU A 252 -2.86 5.28 0.48
C LEU A 252 -2.46 3.82 0.73
N GLY A 253 -1.16 3.52 0.65
CA GLY A 253 -0.59 2.21 0.99
C GLY A 253 -0.87 1.81 2.44
N ALA A 254 -0.76 2.75 3.39
CA ALA A 254 -1.11 2.52 4.79
C ALA A 254 -2.58 2.10 4.94
N HIS A 255 -3.52 2.84 4.36
CA HIS A 255 -4.95 2.50 4.41
C HIS A 255 -5.25 1.11 3.82
N ILE A 256 -4.75 0.82 2.62
CA ILE A 256 -4.94 -0.48 1.95
C ILE A 256 -4.37 -1.61 2.82
N SER A 257 -3.16 -1.44 3.35
CA SER A 257 -2.48 -2.45 4.18
C SER A 257 -3.14 -2.69 5.54
N VAL A 258 -3.98 -1.77 6.02
CA VAL A 258 -4.80 -1.93 7.24
C VAL A 258 -6.08 -2.68 6.95
N SER A 259 -6.77 -2.35 5.85
CA SER A 259 -8.06 -2.95 5.51
C SER A 259 -7.94 -4.40 5.01
N VAL A 260 -6.81 -4.79 4.41
CA VAL A 260 -6.55 -6.19 4.00
C VAL A 260 -6.55 -7.18 5.19
N PRO A 261 -5.78 -6.95 6.29
CA PRO A 261 -5.88 -7.73 7.52
C PRO A 261 -7.28 -7.83 8.11
N LEU A 262 -8.06 -6.73 8.12
CA LEU A 262 -9.43 -6.73 8.62
C LEU A 262 -10.31 -7.68 7.81
N SER A 263 -10.28 -7.57 6.47
CA SER A 263 -11.04 -8.46 5.57
C SER A 263 -10.64 -9.92 5.75
N LEU A 264 -9.34 -10.23 5.83
CA LEU A 264 -8.83 -11.58 6.06
C LEU A 264 -9.24 -12.16 7.43
N LEU A 265 -9.31 -11.33 8.47
CA LEU A 265 -9.67 -11.78 9.82
C LEU A 265 -11.18 -11.92 10.01
N ARG A 266 -12.00 -11.12 9.31
CA ARG A 266 -13.45 -11.36 9.17
C ARG A 266 -13.72 -12.70 8.49
N LEU A 267 -12.99 -13.02 7.41
CA LEU A 267 -13.11 -14.32 6.74
C LEU A 267 -12.71 -15.49 7.65
N LYS A 268 -11.63 -15.35 8.43
CA LYS A 268 -11.19 -16.35 9.42
C LYS A 268 -12.13 -16.47 10.62
N SER A 269 -12.80 -15.40 11.01
CA SER A 269 -13.87 -15.38 12.00
C SER A 269 -15.04 -16.27 11.54
N LEU A 270 -15.49 -16.12 10.29
CA LEU A 270 -16.51 -16.99 9.69
C LEU A 270 -16.07 -18.45 9.63
N ILE A 271 -14.81 -18.74 9.26
CA ILE A 271 -14.24 -20.10 9.28
C ILE A 271 -14.25 -20.71 10.69
N GLU A 272 -13.94 -19.94 11.73
CA GLU A 272 -14.00 -20.41 13.11
C GLU A 272 -15.44 -20.76 13.53
N LEU A 273 -16.42 -19.93 13.15
CA LEU A 273 -17.84 -20.19 13.41
C LEU A 273 -18.32 -21.45 12.66
N LEU A 274 -17.96 -21.60 11.38
CA LEU A 274 -18.18 -22.82 10.57
C LEU A 274 -17.61 -24.08 11.25
N GLN A 275 -16.37 -24.01 11.73
CA GLN A 275 -15.74 -25.13 12.43
C GLN A 275 -16.49 -25.51 13.72
N ARG A 276 -16.90 -24.52 14.53
CA ARG A 276 -17.70 -24.74 15.76
C ARG A 276 -19.06 -25.38 15.47
N VAL A 277 -19.69 -25.09 14.33
CA VAL A 277 -20.94 -25.75 13.93
C VAL A 277 -20.69 -27.15 13.39
N LYS A 278 -19.64 -27.37 12.57
CA LYS A 278 -19.23 -28.70 12.09
C LYS A 278 -18.90 -29.69 13.21
N SER A 279 -18.42 -29.21 14.36
CA SER A 279 -18.15 -30.02 15.55
C SER A 279 -19.38 -30.38 16.39
N LYS A 280 -20.55 -29.77 16.15
CA LYS A 280 -21.79 -30.17 16.83
C LYS A 280 -22.25 -31.53 16.31
N GLN A 281 -22.80 -32.35 17.22
CA GLN A 281 -23.37 -33.65 16.87
C GLN A 281 -24.69 -33.51 16.09
N PHE A 282 -25.49 -32.50 16.43
CA PHE A 282 -26.72 -32.12 15.72
C PHE A 282 -26.59 -30.68 15.21
N ILE A 283 -27.00 -30.46 13.96
CA ILE A 283 -26.93 -29.15 13.29
C ILE A 283 -28.36 -28.73 12.95
N ASP A 284 -28.91 -27.82 13.75
CA ASP A 284 -30.24 -27.25 13.51
C ASP A 284 -30.24 -26.26 12.32
N GLY A 285 -31.40 -26.17 11.65
CA GLY A 285 -31.63 -25.30 10.51
C GLY A 285 -31.53 -23.81 10.83
N SER A 286 -31.71 -23.40 12.10
CA SER A 286 -31.48 -22.01 12.51
C SER A 286 -30.01 -21.59 12.36
N PHE A 287 -29.06 -22.45 12.76
CA PHE A 287 -27.62 -22.16 12.66
C PHE A 287 -27.19 -21.98 11.21
N ILE A 288 -27.62 -22.87 10.30
CA ILE A 288 -27.26 -22.76 8.88
C ILE A 288 -27.92 -21.52 8.24
N LYS A 289 -29.17 -21.16 8.63
CA LYS A 289 -29.79 -19.91 8.17
C LYS A 289 -28.97 -18.68 8.59
N ALA A 290 -28.51 -18.63 9.84
CA ALA A 290 -27.68 -17.54 10.35
C ALA A 290 -26.34 -17.47 9.60
N MET A 291 -25.64 -18.60 9.46
CA MET A 291 -24.33 -18.67 8.78
C MET A 291 -24.41 -18.30 7.29
N ASN A 292 -25.47 -18.72 6.60
CA ASN A 292 -25.72 -18.32 5.21
C ASN A 292 -25.93 -16.80 5.12
N SER A 293 -26.67 -16.20 6.08
CA SER A 293 -26.86 -14.75 6.16
C SER A 293 -25.55 -14.00 6.40
N ASP A 294 -24.74 -14.44 7.37
CA ASP A 294 -23.45 -13.81 7.72
C ASP A 294 -22.46 -13.87 6.55
N LEU A 295 -22.35 -15.03 5.89
CA LEU A 295 -21.45 -15.19 4.75
C LEU A 295 -21.94 -14.43 3.51
N ILE A 296 -23.23 -14.44 3.18
CA ILE A 296 -23.76 -13.63 2.07
C ILE A 296 -23.55 -12.14 2.34
N SER A 297 -23.79 -11.67 3.58
CA SER A 297 -23.55 -10.28 3.96
C SER A 297 -22.08 -9.90 3.78
N TYR A 298 -21.15 -10.73 4.26
CA TYR A 298 -19.72 -10.52 4.11
C TYR A 298 -19.27 -10.54 2.63
N MET A 299 -19.74 -11.51 1.83
CA MET A 299 -19.37 -11.62 0.41
C MET A 299 -19.91 -10.42 -0.39
N ASN A 300 -21.11 -9.94 -0.11
CA ASN A 300 -21.65 -8.73 -0.75
C ASN A 300 -20.83 -7.49 -0.38
N GLU A 301 -20.53 -7.28 0.91
CA GLU A 301 -19.69 -6.17 1.39
C GLU A 301 -18.30 -6.22 0.74
N PHE A 302 -17.68 -7.40 0.68
CA PHE A 302 -16.37 -7.58 0.07
C PHE A 302 -16.38 -7.37 -1.44
N ASP A 303 -17.32 -7.95 -2.18
CA ASP A 303 -17.43 -7.80 -3.62
C ASP A 303 -17.70 -6.33 -4.01
N GLU A 304 -18.49 -5.58 -3.22
CA GLU A 304 -18.71 -4.15 -3.42
C GLU A 304 -17.43 -3.33 -3.21
N ILE A 305 -16.70 -3.57 -2.11
CA ILE A 305 -15.42 -2.90 -1.82
C ILE A 305 -14.41 -3.18 -2.94
N ILE A 306 -14.30 -4.44 -3.40
CA ILE A 306 -13.40 -4.83 -4.49
C ILE A 306 -13.86 -4.21 -5.82
N ALA A 307 -15.14 -4.22 -6.17
CA ALA A 307 -15.63 -3.61 -7.41
C ALA A 307 -15.31 -2.11 -7.47
N LYS A 308 -15.48 -1.39 -6.35
CA LYS A 308 -15.16 0.03 -6.19
C LYS A 308 -13.65 0.33 -6.24
N ASN A 309 -12.80 -0.58 -5.75
CA ASN A 309 -11.36 -0.34 -5.57
C ASN A 309 -10.43 -1.13 -6.52
N ARG A 310 -10.95 -2.04 -7.37
CA ARG A 310 -10.12 -2.91 -8.23
C ARG A 310 -9.10 -2.16 -9.08
N TYR A 311 -9.49 -1.03 -9.69
CA TYR A 311 -8.59 -0.23 -10.53
C TYR A 311 -7.59 0.56 -9.69
N LEU A 312 -7.94 0.99 -8.47
CA LEU A 312 -7.00 1.60 -7.54
C LEU A 312 -5.88 0.61 -7.19
N PHE A 313 -6.21 -0.65 -6.90
CA PHE A 313 -5.22 -1.70 -6.69
C PHE A 313 -4.37 -1.98 -7.94
N PHE A 314 -4.99 -1.99 -9.13
CA PHE A 314 -4.29 -2.17 -10.41
C PHE A 314 -3.29 -1.05 -10.71
N PHE A 315 -3.69 0.21 -10.56
CA PHE A 315 -2.79 1.34 -10.76
C PHE A 315 -1.65 1.33 -9.74
N ASN A 316 -1.92 1.10 -8.45
CA ASN A 316 -0.86 1.00 -7.44
C ASN A 316 0.11 -0.15 -7.77
N PHE A 317 -0.39 -1.33 -8.13
CA PHE A 317 0.41 -2.49 -8.50
C PHE A 317 1.33 -2.21 -9.70
N LEU A 318 0.79 -1.67 -10.80
CA LEU A 318 1.59 -1.32 -11.98
C LEU A 318 2.61 -0.21 -11.70
N ILE A 319 2.18 0.89 -11.07
CA ILE A 319 3.04 2.06 -10.83
C ILE A 319 4.21 1.72 -9.91
N ILE A 320 3.97 0.96 -8.83
CA ILE A 320 5.01 0.55 -7.88
C ILE A 320 6.03 -0.37 -8.56
N SER A 321 5.57 -1.29 -9.40
CA SER A 321 6.43 -2.30 -10.04
C SER A 321 7.24 -1.71 -11.19
N PHE A 322 6.58 -0.99 -12.11
CA PHE A 322 7.25 -0.27 -13.18
C PHE A 322 8.24 0.78 -12.65
N GLY A 323 7.87 1.48 -11.56
CA GLY A 323 8.77 2.42 -10.88
C GLY A 323 9.99 1.73 -10.27
N ALA A 324 9.83 0.54 -9.70
CA ALA A 324 10.94 -0.23 -9.13
C ALA A 324 11.87 -0.83 -10.20
N ASP A 325 11.34 -1.39 -11.28
CA ASP A 325 12.13 -1.84 -12.44
C ASP A 325 12.90 -0.67 -13.07
N THR A 326 12.23 0.47 -13.24
CA THR A 326 12.87 1.70 -13.75
C THR A 326 13.96 2.19 -12.80
N ALA A 327 13.74 2.15 -11.48
CA ALA A 327 14.77 2.51 -10.50
C ALA A 327 16.00 1.57 -10.58
N ILE A 328 15.79 0.25 -10.72
CA ILE A 328 16.89 -0.72 -10.91
C ILE A 328 17.65 -0.40 -12.21
N PHE A 329 16.95 -0.18 -13.31
CA PHE A 329 17.54 0.18 -14.60
C PHE A 329 18.38 1.45 -14.53
N LEU A 330 17.82 2.54 -13.98
CA LEU A 330 18.52 3.81 -13.78
C LEU A 330 19.72 3.67 -12.85
N GLY A 331 19.59 2.87 -11.79
CA GLY A 331 20.70 2.56 -10.90
C GLY A 331 21.83 1.82 -11.61
N LEU A 332 21.53 0.84 -12.45
CA LEU A 332 22.54 0.13 -13.25
C LEU A 332 23.19 1.02 -14.31
N HIS A 333 22.43 1.89 -14.98
CA HIS A 333 22.95 2.84 -15.96
C HIS A 333 23.85 3.90 -15.32
N THR A 334 23.42 4.51 -14.21
CA THR A 334 24.17 5.58 -13.51
C THR A 334 25.36 5.10 -12.68
N LYS A 335 25.61 3.78 -12.62
CA LYS A 335 26.79 3.17 -11.97
C LYS A 335 28.13 3.73 -12.49
N ARG A 336 28.14 4.28 -13.71
CA ARG A 336 29.28 4.96 -14.34
C ARG A 336 29.59 6.33 -13.73
N HIS A 337 28.62 7.00 -13.11
CA HIS A 337 28.73 8.39 -12.65
C HIS A 337 28.78 8.49 -11.11
N SER A 338 27.82 7.87 -10.42
CA SER A 338 27.78 7.88 -8.95
C SER A 338 27.45 6.49 -8.39
N LYS A 339 28.45 5.86 -7.76
CA LYS A 339 28.31 4.54 -7.10
C LYS A 339 27.26 4.56 -5.98
N TRP A 340 27.11 5.69 -5.28
CA TRP A 340 26.17 5.80 -4.16
C TRP A 340 24.72 5.86 -4.67
N ILE A 341 24.41 6.78 -5.59
CA ILE A 341 23.07 6.91 -6.20
C ILE A 341 22.69 5.59 -6.90
N SER A 342 23.61 5.03 -7.69
CA SER A 342 23.46 3.74 -8.38
C SER A 342 23.05 2.61 -7.43
N ASN A 343 23.84 2.37 -6.38
CA ASN A 343 23.57 1.30 -5.42
C ASN A 343 22.26 1.54 -4.66
N SER A 344 21.98 2.79 -4.27
CA SER A 344 20.74 3.14 -3.58
C SER A 344 19.50 2.85 -4.43
N LEU A 345 19.49 3.25 -5.70
CA LEU A 345 18.37 2.99 -6.61
C LEU A 345 18.11 1.49 -6.82
N VAL A 346 19.17 0.70 -7.03
CA VAL A 346 19.06 -0.77 -7.19
C VAL A 346 18.52 -1.43 -5.90
N ILE A 347 19.06 -1.06 -4.73
CA ILE A 347 18.62 -1.61 -3.44
C ILE A 347 17.15 -1.26 -3.17
N TRP A 348 16.75 -0.01 -3.38
CA TRP A 348 15.36 0.41 -3.17
C TRP A 348 14.39 -0.30 -4.12
N GLY A 349 14.71 -0.38 -5.42
CA GLY A 349 13.87 -1.10 -6.38
C GLY A 349 13.70 -2.58 -6.01
N LEU A 350 14.78 -3.29 -5.68
CA LEU A 350 14.71 -4.70 -5.27
C LEU A 350 13.87 -4.91 -3.99
N ILE A 351 14.00 -4.01 -3.00
CA ILE A 351 13.17 -4.03 -1.78
C ILE A 351 11.69 -3.82 -2.12
N ILE A 352 11.37 -2.86 -3.00
CA ILE A 352 9.99 -2.57 -3.41
C ILE A 352 9.37 -3.75 -4.16
N LEU A 353 10.09 -4.37 -5.10
CA LEU A 353 9.63 -5.58 -5.80
C LEU A 353 9.39 -6.74 -4.82
N PHE A 354 10.32 -6.97 -3.89
CA PHE A 354 10.18 -8.04 -2.90
C PHE A 354 8.96 -7.84 -1.99
N ILE A 355 8.73 -6.62 -1.50
CA ILE A 355 7.55 -6.27 -0.69
C ILE A 355 6.27 -6.44 -1.51
N THR A 356 6.24 -5.96 -2.75
CA THR A 356 5.05 -6.03 -3.62
C THR A 356 4.70 -7.46 -3.97
N GLY A 357 5.66 -8.28 -4.41
CA GLY A 357 5.46 -9.71 -4.68
C GLY A 357 5.01 -10.49 -3.44
N SER A 358 5.53 -10.13 -2.26
CA SER A 358 5.08 -10.69 -0.98
C SER A 358 3.61 -10.36 -0.70
N VAL A 359 3.17 -9.11 -0.90
CA VAL A 359 1.77 -8.69 -0.73
C VAL A 359 0.83 -9.35 -1.75
N VAL A 360 1.26 -9.55 -2.99
CA VAL A 360 0.46 -10.29 -4.00
C VAL A 360 0.30 -11.76 -3.59
N TYR A 361 1.37 -12.40 -3.13
CA TYR A 361 1.32 -13.77 -2.61
C TYR A 361 0.39 -13.89 -1.39
N ALA A 362 0.33 -12.83 -0.55
CA ALA A 362 -0.63 -12.71 0.55
C ALA A 362 -2.09 -12.67 0.07
N GLY A 363 -2.36 -11.89 -0.98
CA GLY A 363 -3.68 -11.79 -1.60
C GLY A 363 -4.18 -13.17 -2.04
N GLY A 364 -3.29 -13.99 -2.60
CA GLY A 364 -3.54 -15.39 -2.92
C GLY A 364 -4.03 -16.25 -1.75
N ALA A 365 -3.65 -15.93 -0.50
CA ALA A 365 -4.14 -16.65 0.68
C ALA A 365 -5.61 -16.32 1.04
N PHE A 366 -6.19 -15.24 0.50
CA PHE A 366 -7.64 -14.96 0.63
C PHE A 366 -8.45 -16.02 -0.11
N LEU A 367 -8.04 -16.36 -1.34
CA LEU A 367 -8.66 -17.41 -2.16
C LEU A 367 -8.62 -18.77 -1.45
N ASP A 368 -7.48 -19.14 -0.86
CA ASP A 368 -7.37 -20.37 -0.06
C ASP A 368 -8.40 -20.42 1.09
N GLN A 369 -8.66 -19.29 1.77
CA GLN A 369 -9.63 -19.24 2.85
C GLN A 369 -11.06 -19.49 2.33
N LEU A 370 -11.40 -19.00 1.14
CA LEU A 370 -12.68 -19.28 0.50
C LEU A 370 -12.83 -20.79 0.19
N TYR A 371 -11.79 -21.45 -0.33
CA TYR A 371 -11.82 -22.92 -0.52
C TYR A 371 -11.93 -23.71 0.80
N VAL A 372 -11.42 -23.18 1.92
CA VAL A 372 -11.64 -23.77 3.25
C VAL A 372 -13.11 -23.62 3.68
N ILE A 373 -13.76 -22.50 3.36
CA ILE A 373 -15.20 -22.31 3.61
C ILE A 373 -16.03 -23.31 2.80
N ASP A 374 -15.73 -23.47 1.51
CA ASP A 374 -16.38 -24.45 0.62
C ASP A 374 -16.36 -25.87 1.23
N GLY A 375 -15.17 -26.40 1.52
CA GLY A 375 -15.02 -27.75 2.09
C GLY A 375 -15.62 -27.90 3.51
N LEU A 376 -15.76 -26.81 4.27
CA LEU A 376 -16.49 -26.81 5.53
C LEU A 376 -18.01 -26.88 5.31
N TYR A 377 -18.55 -26.11 4.36
CA TYR A 377 -19.98 -26.13 4.02
C TYR A 377 -20.42 -27.47 3.45
N VAL A 378 -19.69 -28.03 2.49
CA VAL A 378 -19.97 -29.38 1.95
C VAL A 378 -20.06 -30.41 3.09
N SER A 379 -19.12 -30.35 4.04
CA SER A 379 -19.10 -31.22 5.22
C SER A 379 -20.22 -30.96 6.23
N ILE A 380 -20.83 -29.77 6.24
CA ILE A 380 -21.96 -29.42 7.11
C ILE A 380 -23.27 -29.86 6.47
N ILE A 381 -23.47 -29.60 5.16
CA ILE A 381 -24.64 -30.06 4.40
C ILE A 381 -24.76 -31.58 4.44
N ALA A 382 -23.64 -32.31 4.31
CA ALA A 382 -23.62 -33.77 4.38
C ALA A 382 -24.05 -34.34 5.74
N LYS A 383 -23.87 -33.58 6.84
CA LYS A 383 -24.30 -33.97 8.19
C LYS A 383 -25.71 -33.51 8.56
N ALA A 384 -26.17 -32.41 7.97
CA ALA A 384 -27.38 -31.73 8.43
C ALA A 384 -28.65 -32.27 7.74
N GLN A 385 -29.62 -32.73 8.55
CA GLN A 385 -30.96 -33.08 8.09
C GLN A 385 -31.79 -31.80 7.81
N GLN A 386 -31.47 -31.14 6.70
CA GLN A 386 -32.05 -29.86 6.32
C GLN A 386 -33.24 -29.98 5.35
N LYS A 387 -34.13 -28.98 5.42
CA LYS A 387 -35.13 -28.70 4.37
C LYS A 387 -34.44 -28.36 3.04
N LEU A 388 -35.11 -28.68 1.93
CA LEU A 388 -34.58 -28.52 0.57
C LEU A 388 -34.11 -27.07 0.30
N ASP A 389 -34.91 -26.08 0.65
CA ASP A 389 -34.62 -24.65 0.41
C ASP A 389 -33.31 -24.19 1.06
N GLN A 390 -33.00 -24.69 2.26
CA GLN A 390 -31.76 -24.36 2.95
C GLN A 390 -30.56 -25.02 2.26
N LYS A 391 -30.71 -26.25 1.76
CA LYS A 391 -29.67 -26.91 0.96
C LYS A 391 -29.42 -26.16 -0.36
N LEU A 392 -30.48 -25.77 -1.08
CA LEU A 392 -30.40 -25.00 -2.33
C LEU A 392 -29.68 -23.67 -2.12
N LYS A 393 -30.05 -22.89 -1.09
CA LYS A 393 -29.38 -21.61 -0.79
C LYS A 393 -27.91 -21.81 -0.40
N THR A 394 -27.56 -22.94 0.21
CA THR A 394 -26.17 -23.24 0.55
C THR A 394 -25.36 -23.69 -0.68
N LEU A 395 -25.98 -24.39 -1.64
CA LEU A 395 -25.37 -24.73 -2.93
C LEU A 395 -25.11 -23.47 -3.78
N GLU A 396 -26.00 -22.48 -3.78
CA GLU A 396 -25.79 -21.18 -4.42
C GLU A 396 -24.56 -20.44 -3.85
N ILE A 397 -24.32 -20.53 -2.54
CA ILE A 397 -23.13 -19.96 -1.89
C ILE A 397 -21.85 -20.70 -2.34
N LEU A 398 -21.89 -22.04 -2.43
CA LEU A 398 -20.77 -22.85 -2.89
C LEU A 398 -20.40 -22.53 -4.35
N ASP A 399 -21.40 -22.47 -5.24
CA ASP A 399 -21.22 -22.09 -6.64
C ASP A 399 -20.63 -20.66 -6.77
N ARG A 400 -21.13 -19.71 -5.97
CA ARG A 400 -20.56 -18.35 -5.91
C ARG A 400 -19.11 -18.33 -5.44
N ILE A 401 -18.71 -19.16 -4.47
CA ILE A 401 -17.32 -19.25 -3.99
C ILE A 401 -16.39 -19.78 -5.09
N LEU A 402 -16.83 -20.81 -5.82
CA LEU A 402 -16.06 -21.41 -6.92
C LEU A 402 -16.01 -20.52 -8.18
N SER A 403 -16.98 -19.62 -8.33
CA SER A 403 -17.08 -18.69 -9.45
C SER A 403 -15.77 -17.92 -9.70
N PRO A 404 -15.30 -17.79 -10.96
CA PRO A 404 -14.08 -17.03 -11.28
C PRO A 404 -14.21 -15.54 -10.93
N TYR A 405 -15.44 -15.05 -10.76
CA TYR A 405 -15.72 -13.68 -10.36
C TYR A 405 -15.60 -13.42 -8.85
N CYS A 406 -15.43 -14.44 -8.01
CA CYS A 406 -15.26 -14.29 -6.56
C CYS A 406 -13.78 -14.22 -6.15
N GLY A 407 -13.47 -13.40 -5.16
CA GLY A 407 -12.13 -13.21 -4.59
C GLY A 407 -11.57 -11.79 -4.81
N ALA A 408 -10.39 -11.51 -4.25
CA ALA A 408 -9.71 -10.24 -4.47
C ALA A 408 -9.36 -10.06 -5.95
N LYS A 409 -9.65 -8.88 -6.52
CA LYS A 409 -9.33 -8.55 -7.92
C LYS A 409 -8.40 -7.35 -8.01
N ILE A 410 -7.48 -7.41 -8.96
CA ILE A 410 -6.56 -6.34 -9.32
C ILE A 410 -6.93 -5.92 -10.75
N GLY A 411 -7.75 -4.88 -10.84
CA GLY A 411 -8.43 -4.47 -12.07
C GLY A 411 -9.41 -5.55 -12.56
N ASP A 412 -9.59 -5.60 -13.88
CA ASP A 412 -10.24 -6.74 -14.56
C ASP A 412 -9.23 -7.76 -15.11
N ALA A 413 -7.93 -7.45 -15.03
CA ALA A 413 -6.85 -8.25 -15.59
C ALA A 413 -6.48 -9.47 -14.73
N PHE A 414 -6.49 -9.32 -13.40
CA PHE A 414 -5.96 -10.36 -12.51
C PHE A 414 -6.88 -10.68 -11.33
N ARG A 415 -7.08 -11.97 -11.10
CA ARG A 415 -7.59 -12.52 -9.84
C ARG A 415 -6.43 -12.70 -8.86
N GLY A 416 -6.67 -12.41 -7.59
CA GLY A 416 -5.70 -12.52 -6.50
C GLY A 416 -5.40 -13.98 -6.16
N GLU A 417 -4.63 -14.64 -7.01
CA GLU A 417 -4.18 -16.03 -6.86
C GLU A 417 -2.68 -16.07 -6.57
N LYS A 418 -2.18 -17.12 -5.90
CA LYS A 418 -0.74 -17.25 -5.62
C LYS A 418 0.11 -17.34 -6.89
N LEU A 419 -0.47 -17.86 -7.98
CA LEU A 419 0.18 -17.93 -9.29
C LEU A 419 0.50 -16.53 -9.84
N LEU A 420 -0.31 -15.51 -9.52
CA LEU A 420 -0.04 -14.11 -9.89
C LEU A 420 1.27 -13.61 -9.30
N ALA A 421 1.65 -14.04 -8.09
CA ALA A 421 2.94 -13.69 -7.49
C ALA A 421 4.13 -14.35 -8.22
N VAL A 422 3.93 -15.52 -8.82
CA VAL A 422 4.94 -16.19 -9.64
C VAL A 422 5.11 -15.48 -10.98
N TYR A 423 4.00 -15.19 -11.67
CA TYR A 423 4.03 -14.36 -12.90
C TYR A 423 4.64 -12.99 -12.64
N TYR A 424 4.30 -12.36 -11.51
CA TYR A 424 4.88 -11.08 -11.11
C TYR A 424 6.41 -11.13 -11.02
N VAL A 425 6.97 -12.09 -10.26
CA VAL A 425 8.43 -12.20 -10.11
C VAL A 425 9.10 -12.52 -11.45
N LEU A 426 8.49 -13.37 -12.28
CA LEU A 426 9.00 -13.71 -13.61
C LEU A 426 9.00 -12.51 -14.56
N GLU A 427 7.91 -11.73 -14.59
CA GLU A 427 7.76 -10.57 -15.48
C GLU A 427 8.81 -9.49 -15.16
N ASN A 428 8.90 -9.06 -13.90
CA ASN A 428 9.88 -8.04 -13.48
C ASN A 428 11.32 -8.55 -13.67
N ALA A 429 11.60 -9.83 -13.39
CA ALA A 429 12.92 -10.41 -13.65
C ALA A 429 13.27 -10.43 -15.15
N SER A 430 12.30 -10.73 -16.01
CA SER A 430 12.45 -10.74 -17.47
C SER A 430 12.62 -9.32 -18.02
N THR A 431 11.87 -8.35 -17.50
CA THR A 431 12.00 -6.92 -17.81
C THR A 431 13.38 -6.39 -17.42
N ILE A 432 13.84 -6.64 -16.19
CA ILE A 432 15.19 -6.28 -15.72
C ILE A 432 16.26 -6.94 -16.61
N MET A 433 16.12 -8.23 -16.94
CA MET A 433 17.07 -8.94 -17.80
C MET A 433 17.13 -8.33 -19.21
N LEU A 434 15.98 -8.08 -19.84
CA LEU A 434 15.88 -7.45 -21.16
C LEU A 434 16.54 -6.06 -21.15
N LEU A 435 16.29 -5.26 -20.10
CA LEU A 435 16.90 -3.96 -19.93
C LEU A 435 18.43 -4.03 -19.73
N ILE A 436 18.94 -5.01 -18.99
CA ILE A 436 20.38 -5.26 -18.81
C ILE A 436 21.05 -5.66 -20.12
N CYS A 437 20.45 -6.60 -20.88
CA CYS A 437 21.02 -7.05 -22.16
C CYS A 437 21.12 -5.89 -23.18
N ASN A 438 20.11 -5.02 -23.24
CA ASN A 438 20.14 -3.83 -24.11
C ASN A 438 21.20 -2.81 -23.66
N LEU A 439 21.38 -2.58 -22.35
CA LEU A 439 22.48 -1.74 -21.84
C LEU A 439 23.85 -2.30 -22.21
N GLN A 440 24.04 -3.61 -22.14
CA GLN A 440 25.30 -4.26 -22.51
C GLN A 440 25.61 -4.08 -24.00
N PHE A 441 24.62 -4.28 -24.87
CA PHE A 441 24.76 -4.07 -26.31
C PHE A 441 25.16 -2.62 -26.66
N ILE A 442 24.48 -1.63 -26.07
CA ILE A 442 24.78 -0.20 -26.23
C ILE A 442 26.17 0.15 -25.65
N SER A 443 26.68 -0.61 -24.67
CA SER A 443 28.02 -0.40 -24.10
C SER A 443 29.16 -1.07 -24.87
N SER A 444 28.85 -1.92 -25.84
CA SER A 444 29.80 -2.62 -26.72
C SER A 444 29.93 -2.00 -28.11
N GLN A 445 29.19 -0.92 -28.36
CA GLN A 445 29.31 -0.01 -29.50
C GLN A 445 29.99 1.28 -29.05
#